data_AF-A0ABC8K7J3-F1
#
_entry.id   AF-A0ABC8K7J3-F1
#
_cell.length_a   1.000
_cell.length_b   1.000
_cell.length_c   1.000
_cell.angle_alpha   90.00
_cell.angle_beta   90.00
_cell.angle_gamma   90.00
#
_symmetry.space_group_name_H-M   'P 1'
#
loop_
_entity.id
_entity.type
_entity.pdbx_description
1 polymer ?
#
loop_
_entity_poly.entity_id
_entity_poly.type
_entity_poly.pdbx_seq_one_letter_code
_entity_poly.pdbx_strand_id
1 'polypeptide(L)'
;MSPPTDFEEVLRWLVAPARDGNLTLIIRLVFQAVLYLVWKERNKRIHSGEEKPPRTIIAETQQIIRLRLDPLARKQVVLPGHYSVLAAWFNYFAG
;
A
#
# COMPACT_ATOMS: atom_id res chain seq x y z
N MET A 1 9.74 -13.25 9.07
CA MET A 1 8.58 -12.92 9.92
C MET A 1 7.34 -13.37 9.18
N SER A 2 6.50 -14.20 9.79
CA SER A 2 5.23 -14.61 9.20
C SER A 2 4.23 -13.45 9.24
N PRO A 3 3.39 -13.24 8.21
CA PRO A 3 2.38 -12.19 8.24
C PRO A 3 1.31 -12.50 9.29
N PRO A 4 0.82 -11.49 10.05
CA PRO A 4 -0.25 -11.68 11.02
C PRO A 4 -1.56 -12.09 10.34
N THR A 5 -2.34 -12.95 11.01
CA THR A 5 -3.62 -13.46 10.49
C THR A 5 -4.83 -12.74 11.10
N ASP A 6 -4.65 -12.04 12.21
CA ASP A 6 -5.69 -11.28 12.89
C ASP A 6 -5.62 -9.78 12.54
N PHE A 7 -6.79 -9.12 12.48
CA PHE A 7 -6.87 -7.71 12.12
C PHE A 7 -6.20 -6.79 13.14
N GLU A 8 -6.35 -7.06 14.44
CA GLU A 8 -5.74 -6.27 15.50
C GLU A 8 -4.22 -6.44 15.50
N GLU A 9 -3.73 -7.64 15.21
CA GLU A 9 -2.30 -7.88 15.00
C GLU A 9 -1.73 -7.12 13.79
N VAL A 10 -2.49 -7.05 12.68
CA VAL A 10 -2.13 -6.23 11.53
C VAL A 10 -2.02 -4.75 11.92
N LEU A 11 -2.95 -4.23 12.73
CA LEU A 11 -2.90 -2.85 13.20
C LEU A 11 -1.69 -2.59 14.10
N ARG A 12 -1.40 -3.48 15.04
CA ARG A 12 -0.20 -3.37 15.89
C ARG A 12 1.07 -3.37 15.06
N TRP A 13 1.15 -4.25 14.06
CA TRP A 13 2.28 -4.32 13.15
C TRP A 13 2.42 -3.04 12.29
N LEU A 14 1.30 -2.45 11.85
CA LEU A 14 1.28 -1.22 11.06
C LEU A 14 1.76 0.02 11.84
N VAL A 15 1.50 0.05 13.14
CA VAL A 15 1.86 1.15 14.03
C VAL A 15 3.25 0.95 14.65
N ALA A 16 3.75 -0.28 14.69
CA ALA A 16 5.08 -0.59 15.23
C ALA A 16 6.18 0.25 14.54
N PRO A 17 7.14 0.78 15.32
CA PRO A 17 8.25 1.54 14.76
C PRO A 17 9.13 0.62 13.90
N ALA A 18 9.25 0.94 12.61
CA ALA A 18 10.18 0.27 11.70
C ALA A 18 11.39 1.16 11.42
N ARG A 19 12.52 0.53 11.07
CA ARG A 19 13.78 1.23 10.79
C ARG A 19 13.74 2.07 9.51
N ASP A 20 12.89 1.69 8.54
CA ASP A 20 12.77 2.36 7.26
C ASP A 20 11.45 3.14 7.17
N GLY A 21 11.57 4.47 7.17
CA GLY A 21 10.43 5.38 7.06
C GLY A 21 9.72 5.32 5.70
N ASN A 22 10.44 5.03 4.61
CA ASN A 22 9.83 4.86 3.30
C ASN A 22 8.97 3.59 3.27
N LEU A 23 9.49 2.47 3.78
CA LEU A 23 8.72 1.23 3.87
C LEU A 23 7.49 1.40 4.77
N THR A 24 7.65 2.05 5.92
CA THR A 24 6.54 2.36 6.82
C THR A 24 5.45 3.16 6.12
N LEU A 25 5.83 4.19 5.37
CA LEU A 25 4.92 5.03 4.60
C LEU A 25 4.20 4.22 3.52
N ILE A 26 4.93 3.42 2.74
CA ILE A 26 4.37 2.59 1.66
C ILE A 26 3.34 1.60 2.22
N ILE A 27 3.69 0.86 3.27
CA ILE A 27 2.82 -0.16 3.88
C ILE A 27 1.53 0.49 4.39
N ARG A 28 1.62 1.66 5.04
CA ARG A 28 0.44 2.42 5.49
C ARG A 28 -0.44 2.86 4.32
N LEU A 29 0.14 3.38 3.25
CA LEU A 29 -0.62 3.75 2.06
C LEU A 29 -1.30 2.52 1.42
N VAL A 30 -0.60 1.39 1.33
CA VAL A 30 -1.14 0.12 0.81
C VAL A 30 -2.32 -0.33 1.66
N PHE A 31 -2.18 -0.34 2.98
CA PHE A 31 -3.25 -0.74 3.89
C PHE A 31 -4.51 0.12 3.71
N GLN A 32 -4.35 1.45 3.67
CA GLN A 32 -5.46 2.38 3.44
C GLN A 32 -6.13 2.16 2.07
N ALA A 33 -5.34 1.97 1.01
CA ALA A 33 -5.86 1.72 -0.33
C ALA A 33 -6.63 0.40 -0.42
N VAL A 34 -6.10 -0.68 0.17
CA VAL A 34 -6.74 -2.00 0.19
C VAL A 34 -8.06 -1.94 0.95
N LEU A 35 -8.08 -1.37 2.16
CA LEU A 35 -9.32 -1.21 2.94
C LEU A 35 -10.39 -0.46 2.13
N TYR A 36 -10.02 0.67 1.53
CA TYR A 36 -10.95 1.45 0.73
C TYR A 36 -11.46 0.69 -0.50
N LEU A 37 -10.58 0.06 -1.26
CA LEU A 37 -10.96 -0.62 -2.51
C LEU A 37 -11.80 -1.88 -2.26
N VAL A 38 -11.51 -2.64 -1.20
CA VAL A 38 -12.33 -3.80 -0.80
C VAL A 38 -13.71 -3.34 -0.33
N TRP A 39 -13.77 -2.30 0.50
CA TRP A 39 -15.04 -1.71 0.92
C TRP A 39 -15.85 -1.21 -0.28
N LYS A 40 -15.19 -0.49 -1.22
CA LYS A 40 -15.81 0.04 -2.43
C LYS A 40 -16.34 -1.08 -3.34
N GLU A 41 -15.58 -2.16 -3.51
CA GLU A 41 -16.01 -3.34 -4.26
C GLU A 41 -17.27 -3.95 -3.64
N ARG A 42 -17.23 -4.27 -2.35
CA ARG A 42 -18.36 -4.91 -1.66
C ARG A 42 -19.61 -4.06 -1.70
N ASN A 43 -19.47 -2.76 -1.48
CA ASN A 43 -20.60 -1.83 -1.60
C ASN A 43 -21.15 -1.79 -3.02
N LYS A 44 -20.29 -1.70 -4.03
CA LYS A 44 -20.76 -1.73 -5.42
C LYS A 44 -21.50 -3.04 -5.72
N ARG A 45 -20.94 -4.19 -5.33
CA ARG A 45 -21.53 -5.50 -5.54
C ARG A 45 -22.91 -5.64 -4.89
N ILE A 46 -23.08 -5.15 -3.66
CA ILE A 46 -24.39 -5.15 -2.98
C ILE A 46 -25.45 -4.36 -3.76
N HIS A 47 -25.08 -3.25 -4.39
CA HIS A 47 -26.02 -2.36 -5.07
C HIS A 47 -26.23 -2.66 -6.56
N SER A 48 -25.22 -3.21 -7.25
CA SER A 48 -25.26 -3.44 -8.70
C SER A 48 -25.16 -4.91 -9.11
N GLY A 49 -24.89 -5.84 -8.18
CA GLY A 49 -24.68 -7.25 -8.47
C GLY A 49 -23.40 -7.57 -9.26
N GLU A 50 -22.56 -6.57 -9.55
CA GLU A 50 -21.33 -6.75 -10.32
C GLU A 50 -20.17 -7.13 -9.41
N GLU A 51 -19.52 -8.26 -9.72
CA GLU A 51 -18.33 -8.68 -9.00
C GLU A 51 -17.07 -8.17 -9.71
N LYS A 52 -16.17 -7.56 -8.93
CA LYS A 52 -14.85 -7.18 -9.44
C LYS A 52 -13.82 -8.28 -9.10
N PRO A 53 -13.06 -8.80 -10.09
CA PRO A 53 -12.02 -9.79 -9.82
C PRO A 53 -10.97 -9.26 -8.84
N PRO A 54 -10.47 -10.09 -7.89
CA PRO A 54 -9.43 -9.67 -6.94
C PRO A 54 -8.17 -9.11 -7.61
N ARG A 55 -7.75 -9.70 -8.74
CA ARG A 55 -6.61 -9.21 -9.55
C ARG A 55 -6.77 -7.73 -9.98
N THR A 56 -7.99 -7.29 -10.23
CA THR A 56 -8.29 -5.91 -10.63
C THR A 56 -8.13 -4.98 -9.43
N ILE A 57 -8.56 -5.40 -8.23
CA ILE A 57 -8.35 -4.64 -6.99
C ILE A 57 -6.85 -4.50 -6.69
N ILE A 58 -6.07 -5.57 -6.89
CA ILE A 58 -4.61 -5.55 -6.71
C ILE A 58 -3.96 -4.56 -7.69
N ALA A 59 -4.32 -4.62 -8.98
CA ALA A 59 -3.80 -3.68 -9.98
C ALA A 59 -4.18 -2.21 -9.67
N GLU A 60 -5.43 -1.97 -9.27
CA GLU A 60 -5.88 -0.64 -8.84
C GLU A 60 -5.10 -0.15 -7.61
N THR A 61 -4.82 -1.04 -6.67
CA THR A 61 -3.98 -0.73 -5.49
C THR A 61 -2.59 -0.30 -5.93
N GLN A 62 -1.90 -1.12 -6.75
CA GLN A 62 -0.56 -0.80 -7.25
C GLN A 62 -0.52 0.53 -7.99
N GLN A 63 -1.52 0.82 -8.82
CA GLN A 63 -1.62 2.07 -9.57
C GLN A 63 -1.81 3.28 -8.65
N ILE A 64 -2.74 3.21 -7.69
CA ILE A 64 -2.97 4.29 -6.72
C ILE A 64 -1.71 4.60 -5.92
N ILE A 65 -0.99 3.56 -5.48
CA ILE A 65 0.25 3.74 -4.72
C ILE A 65 1.31 4.42 -5.59
N ARG A 66 1.56 3.93 -6.81
CA ARG A 66 2.53 4.56 -7.73
C ARG A 66 2.23 6.04 -7.97
N LEU A 67 0.97 6.37 -8.26
CA LEU A 67 0.53 7.76 -8.46
C LEU A 67 0.71 8.62 -7.20
N ARG A 68 0.53 8.04 -6.00
CA ARG A 68 0.71 8.76 -4.75
C ARG A 68 2.19 8.97 -4.40
N LEU A 69 3.06 8.03 -4.76
CA LEU A 69 4.49 8.08 -4.45
C LEU A 69 5.27 9.04 -5.35
N ASP A 70 4.88 9.21 -6.62
CA ASP A 70 5.60 10.10 -7.56
C ASP A 70 5.81 11.53 -7.02
N PRO A 71 4.77 12.29 -6.59
CA PRO A 71 4.97 13.64 -6.08
C PRO A 71 5.70 13.68 -4.73
N LEU A 72 5.67 12.59 -3.95
CA LEU A 72 6.40 12.49 -2.68
C LEU A 72 7.89 12.29 -2.94
N ALA A 73 8.24 11.40 -3.87
CA ALA A 73 9.62 11.15 -4.26
C ALA A 73 10.28 12.39 -4.86
N ARG A 74 9.57 13.17 -5.68
CA ARG A 74 10.08 14.43 -6.25
C ARG A 74 10.41 15.50 -5.21
N LYS A 75 9.74 15.48 -4.06
CA LYS A 75 9.96 16.42 -2.95
C LYS A 75 10.96 15.90 -1.92
N GLN A 76 11.38 14.64 -2.02
CA GLN A 76 12.23 14.00 -1.04
C GLN A 76 13.69 14.36 -1.26
N VAL A 77 14.36 14.83 -0.20
CA VAL A 77 15.82 14.93 -0.18
C VAL A 77 16.37 13.57 0.21
N VAL A 78 17.15 12.95 -0.68
CA VAL A 78 17.70 11.60 -0.49
C VAL A 78 19.17 11.72 -0.11
N LEU A 79 19.53 11.21 1.07
CA LEU A 79 20.92 11.13 1.49
C LEU A 79 21.68 10.06 0.67
N PRO A 80 22.99 10.22 0.47
CA PRO A 80 23.81 9.17 -0.14
C PRO A 80 23.60 7.80 0.52
N GLY A 81 23.46 6.76 -0.30
CA GLY A 81 23.24 5.38 0.18
C GLY A 81 21.82 5.04 0.62
N HIS A 82 20.87 5.98 0.56
CA HIS A 82 19.46 5.73 0.88
C HIS A 82 18.59 5.66 -0.37
N TYR A 83 17.51 4.88 -0.32
CA TYR A 83 16.51 4.86 -1.38
C TYR A 83 15.54 6.03 -1.24
N SER A 84 15.08 6.58 -2.37
CA SER A 84 13.84 7.37 -2.37
C SER A 84 12.64 6.46 -2.08
N VAL A 85 11.50 7.04 -1.71
CA VAL A 85 10.27 6.27 -1.49
C VAL A 85 9.83 5.52 -2.75
N LEU A 86 10.03 6.11 -3.93
CA LEU A 86 9.70 5.46 -5.20
C LEU A 86 10.70 4.34 -5.54
N ALA A 87 11.99 4.52 -5.24
CA ALA A 87 12.99 3.46 -5.41
C ALA A 87 12.73 2.29 -4.45
N ALA A 88 12.35 2.56 -3.20
CA ALA A 88 11.93 1.54 -2.25
C ALA A 88 10.70 0.77 -2.77
N TRP A 89 9.71 1.46 -3.34
CA TRP A 89 8.57 0.80 -3.97
C TRP A 89 8.99 -0.17 -5.08
N PHE A 90 9.86 0.26 -6.01
CA PHE A 90 10.31 -0.60 -7.09
C PHE A 90 11.15 -1.80 -6.60
N ASN A 91 11.96 -1.60 -5.56
CA ASN A 91 12.82 -2.66 -5.02
C ASN A 91 12.00 -3.76 -4.30
N TYR A 92 10.98 -3.38 -3.53
CA TYR A 92 10.27 -4.33 -2.66
C TYR A 92 8.89 -4.79 -3.19
N PHE A 93 8.25 -4.04 -4.08
CA PHE A 93 6.82 -4.26 -4.43
C PHE A 93 6.52 -4.36 -5.92
N ALA A 94 7.47 -4.05 -6.81
CA ALA A 94 7.22 -4.00 -8.26
C ALA A 94 7.68 -5.27 -9.02
N GLY A 95 7.91 -6.38 -8.31
CA GLY A 95 8.15 -7.71 -8.88
C GLY A 95 6.88 -8.37 -9.39
#